data_AF-A0ABD3SSD2-F1
#
_entry.id   AF-A0ABD3SSD2-F1
#
_cell.length_a   1.000
_cell.length_b   1.000
_cell.length_c   1.000
_cell.angle_alpha   90.00
_cell.angle_beta   90.00
_cell.angle_gamma   90.00
#
_symmetry.space_group_name_H-M   'P 1'
#
loop_
_entity.id
_entity.type
_entity.pdbx_description
1 polymer ?
#
loop_
_entity_poly.entity_id
_entity_poly.type
_entity_poly.pdbx_seq_one_letter_code
_entity_poly.pdbx_strand_id
1 'polypeptide(L)'
;MTENQSFGWLKLSIKGLGGSPPPPVVVGGGPSSTSAAIRACADPAELVGGLCRDFDAVLLHLTSSSSSSSAAVVVDDDAAPSIASHSDRLDELTARLDRIKTLLYEERSGVAASLSCGRRPGGWTPSIARVVFETFTATSGGGFPVGDDDVTPPPADALLLRMVNNLPLLPFEARKSVSAIFNYLLVCGLDGTDASQFVSVSTSFAAYVLGRADSIIGRFVRAHDCEGDASSYVGGGRGVGGGGCRVDIALLCGSMLRSSLRHATIYRWMLSDGNCERLVYPFLDCHVHNPNFDVSSDALETVRVMFTGNVHSNGVSSGMGDPTAAEEYRHVMEGIASDFLNRKYTDIIDDRVNGRCLSPDANYMTRRMTLQLLSSILLNRANYNVMMTYISSSRNLVTIMCLLRDPSPHITLDAFQVFKIFVANPNKPPEVVKILFDNKVKLVKYLDGLHKERESSDDQYRDEKQLVISTLEELQIQRNA
;
A
#
# COMPACT_ATOMS: atom_id res chain seq x y z
N MET A 1 -21.97 -8.34 7.95
CA MET A 1 -21.93 -7.31 6.88
C MET A 1 -20.87 -7.72 5.89
N THR A 2 -21.28 -8.05 4.67
CA THR A 2 -20.45 -8.64 3.62
C THR A 2 -19.45 -7.63 3.05
N GLU A 3 -18.16 -7.87 3.29
CA GLU A 3 -17.05 -7.18 2.65
C GLU A 3 -17.01 -7.53 1.16
N ASN A 4 -17.43 -6.60 0.29
CA ASN A 4 -17.15 -6.69 -1.13
C ASN A 4 -17.14 -5.30 -1.81
N GLN A 5 -16.40 -4.35 -1.23
CA GLN A 5 -16.21 -3.01 -1.80
C GLN A 5 -14.75 -2.62 -2.06
N SER A 6 -13.83 -3.57 -2.23
CA SER A 6 -12.44 -3.22 -2.59
C SER A 6 -12.19 -3.02 -4.10
N PHE A 7 -13.18 -3.30 -4.98
CA PHE A 7 -13.00 -3.15 -6.45
C PHE A 7 -14.25 -2.65 -7.21
N GLY A 8 -15.27 -2.14 -6.51
CA GLY A 8 -16.56 -1.76 -7.11
C GLY A 8 -16.48 -0.60 -8.10
N TRP A 9 -15.64 0.41 -7.82
CA TRP A 9 -15.50 1.60 -8.67
C TRP A 9 -14.81 1.29 -10.02
N LEU A 10 -13.89 0.33 -10.06
CA LEU A 10 -13.21 -0.11 -11.30
C LEU A 10 -14.14 -0.89 -12.25
N LYS A 11 -15.13 -1.63 -11.75
CA LYS A 11 -16.13 -2.32 -12.59
C LYS A 11 -17.21 -1.40 -13.15
N LEU A 12 -17.48 -0.29 -12.46
CA LEU A 12 -18.46 0.72 -12.91
C LEU A 12 -17.93 1.58 -14.07
N SER A 13 -16.61 1.83 -14.14
CA SER A 13 -16.00 2.54 -15.28
C SER A 13 -16.02 1.77 -16.60
N ILE A 14 -16.25 0.44 -16.58
CA ILE A 14 -16.24 -0.40 -17.80
C ILE A 14 -17.67 -0.65 -18.34
N LYS A 15 -18.73 -0.42 -17.56
CA LYS A 15 -20.13 -0.68 -17.98
C LYS A 15 -20.96 0.56 -18.36
N GLY A 16 -20.37 1.76 -18.36
CA GLY A 16 -21.07 3.02 -18.65
C GLY A 16 -21.10 3.48 -20.11
N LEU A 17 -20.70 2.66 -21.09
CA LEU A 17 -20.72 3.03 -22.51
C LEU A 17 -21.96 2.45 -23.22
N GLY A 18 -23.10 3.11 -23.01
CA GLY A 18 -24.37 2.73 -23.62
C GLY A 18 -25.35 3.90 -23.65
N GLY A 19 -24.97 5.00 -24.29
CA GLY A 19 -25.85 6.16 -24.47
C GLY A 19 -25.06 7.35 -25.02
N SER A 20 -25.26 7.64 -26.30
CA SER A 20 -24.64 8.76 -27.01
C SER A 20 -25.23 10.11 -26.57
N PRO A 21 -24.43 11.08 -26.06
CA PRO A 21 -24.79 12.49 -26.08
C PRO A 21 -24.28 13.16 -27.37
N PRO A 22 -24.91 14.27 -27.82
CA PRO A 22 -24.54 14.92 -29.07
C PRO A 22 -23.11 15.50 -28.98
N PRO A 23 -22.37 15.57 -30.10
CA PRO A 23 -20.97 15.95 -30.06
C PRO A 23 -20.82 17.43 -29.68
N PRO A 24 -19.89 17.77 -28.77
CA PRO A 24 -19.43 19.15 -28.66
C PRO A 24 -18.59 19.48 -29.90
N VAL A 25 -18.74 20.71 -30.37
CA VAL A 25 -18.01 21.27 -31.51
C VAL A 25 -16.50 21.20 -31.22
N VAL A 26 -15.80 20.34 -31.96
CA VAL A 26 -14.34 20.20 -31.95
C VAL A 26 -13.76 21.38 -32.74
N VAL A 27 -13.06 22.27 -32.05
CA VAL A 27 -12.10 23.17 -32.68
C VAL A 27 -10.72 22.52 -32.56
N GLY A 28 -10.30 21.87 -33.66
CA GLY A 28 -8.91 21.72 -34.12
C GLY A 28 -7.87 21.01 -33.22
N GLY A 29 -7.56 19.76 -33.56
CA GLY A 29 -6.31 19.07 -33.16
C GLY A 29 -6.44 17.54 -33.21
N GLY A 30 -6.30 16.93 -34.39
CA GLY A 30 -6.23 15.45 -34.50
C GLY A 30 -4.93 14.90 -33.89
N PRO A 31 -4.88 13.60 -33.50
CA PRO A 31 -3.65 13.02 -32.95
C PRO A 31 -2.50 13.15 -33.95
N SER A 32 -1.33 13.61 -33.48
CA SER A 32 -0.11 13.67 -34.29
C SER A 32 0.21 12.29 -34.89
N SER A 33 0.79 12.25 -36.10
CA SER A 33 1.18 10.99 -36.77
C SER A 33 2.10 10.12 -35.89
N THR A 34 2.93 10.75 -35.08
CA THR A 34 3.81 10.12 -34.08
C THR A 34 3.02 9.39 -32.98
N SER A 35 1.96 9.99 -32.45
CA SER A 35 1.12 9.38 -31.40
C SER A 35 0.39 8.12 -31.91
N ALA A 36 -0.03 8.11 -33.17
CA ALA A 36 -0.60 6.92 -33.80
C ALA A 36 0.44 5.80 -33.99
N ALA A 37 1.66 6.15 -34.41
CA ALA A 37 2.77 5.20 -34.55
C ALA A 37 3.15 4.56 -33.20
N ILE A 38 3.22 5.35 -32.12
CA ILE A 38 3.49 4.86 -30.76
C ILE A 38 2.45 3.81 -30.33
N ARG A 39 1.16 4.09 -30.54
CA ARG A 39 0.09 3.16 -30.16
C ARG A 39 0.12 1.84 -30.94
N ALA A 40 0.64 1.87 -32.17
CA ALA A 40 0.77 0.69 -33.02
C ALA A 40 2.07 -0.10 -32.79
N CYS A 41 3.05 0.47 -32.08
CA CYS A 41 4.34 -0.17 -31.84
C CYS A 41 4.17 -1.45 -31.01
N ALA A 42 4.84 -2.52 -31.44
CA ALA A 42 4.87 -3.82 -30.78
C ALA A 42 6.23 -4.13 -30.14
N ASP A 43 7.25 -3.29 -30.40
CA ASP A 43 8.59 -3.48 -29.84
C ASP A 43 8.73 -2.72 -28.51
N PRO A 44 8.82 -3.43 -27.36
CA PRO A 44 9.01 -2.77 -26.07
C PRO A 44 10.34 -2.02 -25.96
N ALA A 45 11.41 -2.45 -26.64
CA ALA A 45 12.71 -1.77 -26.56
C ALA A 45 12.66 -0.38 -27.23
N GLU A 46 12.00 -0.28 -28.39
CA GLU A 46 11.77 0.99 -29.08
C GLU A 46 10.93 1.96 -28.22
N LEU A 47 9.85 1.44 -27.60
CA LEU A 47 8.99 2.23 -26.72
C LEU A 47 9.73 2.77 -25.50
N VAL A 48 10.57 1.96 -24.85
CA VAL A 48 11.35 2.41 -23.68
C VAL A 48 12.48 3.36 -24.10
N GLY A 49 13.15 3.10 -25.22
CA GLY A 49 14.18 4.00 -25.75
C GLY A 49 13.62 5.40 -26.07
N GLY A 50 12.41 5.47 -26.64
CA GLY A 50 11.69 6.73 -26.83
C GLY A 50 11.25 7.37 -25.51
N LEU A 51 10.82 6.56 -24.53
CA LEU A 51 10.42 7.04 -23.21
C LEU A 51 11.57 7.75 -22.47
N CYS A 52 12.79 7.20 -22.52
CA CYS A 52 13.97 7.86 -21.92
C CYS A 52 14.17 9.27 -22.47
N ARG A 53 14.14 9.42 -23.80
CA ARG A 53 14.37 10.69 -24.49
C ARG A 53 13.32 11.73 -24.13
N ASP A 54 12.07 11.32 -24.12
CA ASP A 54 10.95 12.21 -23.80
C ASP A 54 10.97 12.63 -22.33
N PHE A 55 11.29 11.71 -21.43
CA PHE A 55 11.40 12.00 -20.01
C PHE A 55 12.59 12.95 -19.71
N ASP A 56 13.74 12.74 -20.34
CA ASP A 56 14.89 13.64 -20.26
C ASP A 56 14.55 15.05 -20.75
N ALA A 57 13.83 15.15 -21.87
CA ALA A 57 13.38 16.42 -22.39
C ALA A 57 12.41 17.15 -21.45
N VAL A 58 11.46 16.43 -20.84
CA VAL A 58 10.53 17.00 -19.86
C VAL A 58 11.29 17.57 -18.66
N LEU A 59 12.30 16.85 -18.15
CA LEU A 59 13.11 17.35 -17.03
C LEU A 59 13.99 18.56 -17.42
N LEU A 60 14.54 18.60 -18.63
CA LEU A 60 15.32 19.74 -19.13
C LEU A 60 14.46 21.01 -19.30
N HIS A 61 13.20 20.88 -19.73
CA HIS A 61 12.28 22.02 -19.82
C HIS A 61 11.90 22.60 -18.44
N LEU A 62 11.81 21.75 -17.40
CA LEU A 62 11.48 22.19 -16.04
C LEU A 62 12.68 22.83 -15.31
N THR A 63 13.90 22.41 -15.63
CA THR A 63 15.13 23.01 -15.09
C THR A 63 15.51 24.33 -15.77
N SER A 64 15.29 24.46 -17.08
CA SER A 64 15.53 25.72 -17.82
C SER A 64 14.51 26.84 -17.48
N SER A 65 13.28 26.47 -17.11
CA SER A 65 12.24 27.42 -16.69
C SER A 65 12.41 27.94 -15.25
N SER A 66 13.23 27.30 -14.42
CA SER A 66 13.55 27.76 -13.05
C SER A 66 14.80 28.66 -13.00
N SER A 67 15.72 28.54 -13.95
CA SER A 67 16.93 29.37 -14.05
C SER A 67 16.75 30.77 -14.66
N SER A 68 15.59 31.07 -15.27
CA SER A 68 15.35 32.36 -15.95
C SER A 68 14.89 33.50 -15.04
N SER A 69 14.82 33.29 -13.71
CA SER A 69 14.41 34.34 -12.76
C SER A 69 15.54 35.24 -12.23
N SER A 70 16.80 35.03 -12.64
CA SER A 70 17.92 35.90 -12.23
C SER A 70 19.06 35.97 -13.25
N ALA A 71 18.80 36.48 -14.45
CA ALA A 71 19.77 37.23 -15.25
C ALA A 71 19.06 37.79 -16.49
N ALA A 72 18.95 39.12 -16.58
CA ALA A 72 18.60 39.78 -17.83
C ALA A 72 19.78 39.63 -18.80
N VAL A 73 19.66 38.67 -19.73
CA VAL A 73 20.52 38.61 -20.92
C VAL A 73 19.59 38.75 -22.12
N VAL A 74 19.79 39.85 -22.84
CA VAL A 74 19.21 40.09 -24.16
C VAL A 74 19.78 39.04 -25.11
N VAL A 75 18.93 38.15 -25.62
CA VAL A 75 19.27 37.24 -26.72
C VAL A 75 18.17 37.32 -27.76
N ASP A 76 18.61 37.40 -29.01
CA ASP A 76 17.85 37.49 -30.25
C ASP A 76 16.63 36.57 -30.34
N ASP A 77 15.64 37.12 -31.04
CA ASP A 77 14.33 36.57 -31.38
C ASP A 77 14.49 35.50 -32.48
N ASP A 78 14.68 34.24 -32.11
CA ASP A 78 14.21 33.07 -32.86
C ASP A 78 14.46 31.75 -32.09
N ALA A 79 13.39 30.95 -31.93
CA ALA A 79 13.33 29.62 -31.31
C ALA A 79 13.31 29.52 -29.77
N ALA A 80 12.33 30.16 -29.12
CA ALA A 80 11.78 29.61 -27.88
C ALA A 80 10.97 28.34 -28.21
N PRO A 81 11.21 27.16 -27.59
CA PRO A 81 10.38 25.99 -27.81
C PRO A 81 8.95 26.31 -27.34
N SER A 82 8.01 26.36 -28.29
CA SER A 82 6.63 26.76 -28.00
C SER A 82 6.00 25.83 -26.97
N ILE A 83 5.12 26.35 -26.11
CA ILE A 83 4.38 25.60 -25.08
C ILE A 83 3.67 24.36 -25.68
N ALA A 84 3.27 24.42 -26.96
CA ALA A 84 2.71 23.30 -27.71
C ALA A 84 3.69 22.11 -27.78
N SER A 85 4.98 22.35 -28.02
CA SER A 85 5.99 21.29 -28.12
C SER A 85 6.24 20.54 -26.81
N HIS A 86 5.98 21.15 -25.65
CA HIS A 86 6.10 20.49 -24.35
C HIS A 86 4.85 19.64 -24.04
N SER A 87 3.66 20.13 -24.38
CA SER A 87 2.41 19.36 -24.25
C SER A 87 2.44 18.12 -25.13
N ASP A 88 2.88 18.26 -26.39
CA ASP A 88 2.99 17.13 -27.33
C ASP A 88 3.94 16.05 -26.81
N ARG A 89 5.06 16.43 -26.18
CA ARG A 89 6.02 15.47 -25.56
C ARG A 89 5.44 14.76 -24.34
N LEU A 90 4.65 15.46 -23.52
CA LEU A 90 3.95 14.83 -22.39
C LEU A 90 2.91 13.81 -22.87
N ASP A 91 2.23 14.11 -23.97
CA ASP A 91 1.27 13.19 -24.60
C ASP A 91 1.97 11.98 -25.23
N GLU A 92 3.10 12.18 -25.90
CA GLU A 92 3.93 11.08 -26.43
C GLU A 92 4.51 10.19 -25.31
N LEU A 93 5.00 10.78 -24.23
CA LEU A 93 5.45 10.06 -23.03
C LEU A 93 4.32 9.23 -22.43
N THR A 94 3.14 9.82 -22.28
CA THR A 94 1.95 9.14 -21.76
C THR A 94 1.53 7.99 -22.67
N ALA A 95 1.52 8.21 -23.98
CA ALA A 95 1.17 7.19 -24.97
C ALA A 95 2.15 6.00 -24.96
N ARG A 96 3.47 6.25 -24.81
CA ARG A 96 4.45 5.16 -24.71
C ARG A 96 4.25 4.34 -23.43
N LEU A 97 4.03 4.99 -22.29
CA LEU A 97 3.76 4.29 -21.03
C LEU A 97 2.48 3.45 -21.10
N ASP A 98 1.41 3.99 -21.68
CA ASP A 98 0.16 3.27 -21.84
C ASP A 98 0.30 2.07 -22.79
N ARG A 99 1.08 2.21 -23.85
CA ARG A 99 1.37 1.10 -24.77
C ARG A 99 2.23 0.02 -24.12
N ILE A 100 3.29 0.39 -23.39
CA ILE A 100 4.13 -0.56 -22.62
C ILE A 100 3.26 -1.34 -21.63
N LYS A 101 2.41 -0.64 -20.87
CA LYS A 101 1.43 -1.27 -19.98
C LYS A 101 0.57 -2.27 -20.74
N THR A 102 -0.02 -1.86 -21.86
CA THR A 102 -0.89 -2.71 -22.68
C THR A 102 -0.18 -3.98 -23.14
N LEU A 103 1.06 -3.87 -23.65
CA LEU A 103 1.86 -5.02 -24.09
C LEU A 103 2.11 -6.03 -22.97
N LEU A 104 2.36 -5.57 -21.74
CA LEU A 104 2.55 -6.46 -20.59
C LEU A 104 1.28 -7.28 -20.28
N TYR A 105 0.11 -6.64 -20.29
CA TYR A 105 -1.15 -7.33 -20.04
C TYR A 105 -1.59 -8.21 -21.22
N GLU A 106 -1.27 -7.84 -22.46
CA GLU A 106 -1.48 -8.67 -23.65
C GLU A 106 -0.63 -9.94 -23.60
N GLU A 107 0.67 -9.84 -23.27
CA GLU A 107 1.57 -10.99 -23.09
C GLU A 107 0.97 -11.97 -22.08
N ARG A 108 0.58 -11.46 -20.92
CA ARG A 108 0.01 -12.26 -19.84
C ARG A 108 -1.28 -12.94 -20.24
N SER A 109 -2.17 -12.20 -20.90
CA SER A 109 -3.48 -12.72 -21.33
C SER A 109 -3.34 -13.81 -22.39
N GLY A 110 -2.39 -13.68 -23.32
CA GLY A 110 -2.09 -14.70 -24.32
C GLY A 110 -1.59 -16.01 -23.72
N VAL A 111 -0.83 -15.93 -22.64
CA VAL A 111 -0.31 -17.09 -21.91
C VAL A 111 -1.41 -17.78 -21.11
N ALA A 112 -2.23 -17.03 -20.39
CA ALA A 112 -3.38 -17.56 -19.67
C ALA A 112 -4.35 -18.30 -20.61
N ALA A 113 -4.60 -17.75 -21.80
CA ALA A 113 -5.40 -18.41 -22.83
C ALA A 113 -4.76 -19.73 -23.30
N SER A 114 -3.45 -19.75 -23.56
CA SER A 114 -2.72 -20.94 -23.99
C SER A 114 -2.76 -22.07 -22.94
N LEU A 115 -2.60 -21.72 -21.66
CA LEU A 115 -2.70 -22.65 -20.53
C LEU A 115 -4.12 -23.22 -20.37
N SER A 116 -5.15 -22.39 -20.55
CA SER A 116 -6.55 -22.83 -20.50
C SER A 116 -6.91 -23.83 -21.59
N CYS A 117 -6.22 -23.78 -22.74
CA CYS A 117 -6.37 -24.73 -23.85
C CYS A 117 -5.48 -25.98 -23.72
N GLY A 118 -4.83 -26.22 -22.57
CA GLY A 118 -4.02 -27.41 -22.32
C GLY A 118 -2.68 -27.43 -23.06
N ARG A 119 -2.28 -26.35 -23.74
CA ARG A 119 -0.95 -26.22 -24.33
C ARG A 119 -0.02 -25.63 -23.27
N ARG A 120 0.87 -26.45 -22.70
CA ARG A 120 2.03 -25.94 -21.94
C ARG A 120 3.13 -25.60 -22.94
N PRO A 121 3.43 -24.32 -23.20
CA PRO A 121 4.52 -23.99 -24.11
C PRO A 121 5.85 -24.27 -23.37
N GLY A 122 6.45 -25.42 -23.64
CA GLY A 122 7.80 -25.73 -23.14
C GLY A 122 8.80 -24.73 -23.70
N GLY A 123 9.63 -24.14 -22.83
CA GLY A 123 10.65 -23.15 -23.20
C GLY A 123 10.13 -21.74 -23.44
N TRP A 124 8.86 -21.44 -23.14
CA TRP A 124 8.34 -20.07 -23.20
C TRP A 124 8.94 -19.21 -22.10
N THR A 125 9.28 -17.97 -22.44
CA THR A 125 9.76 -16.96 -21.49
C THR A 125 9.00 -15.65 -21.73
N PRO A 126 8.75 -14.85 -20.68
CA PRO A 126 8.04 -13.58 -20.78
C PRO A 126 8.96 -12.51 -21.40
N SER A 127 9.06 -12.51 -22.73
CA SER A 127 10.00 -11.67 -23.47
C SER A 127 9.69 -10.18 -23.32
N ILE A 128 8.41 -9.79 -23.32
CA ILE A 128 7.99 -8.40 -23.14
C ILE A 128 8.30 -7.95 -21.72
N ALA A 129 7.84 -8.69 -20.71
CA ALA A 129 8.12 -8.32 -19.31
C ALA A 129 9.61 -8.26 -19.00
N ARG A 130 10.41 -9.19 -19.57
CA ARG A 130 11.87 -9.19 -19.41
C ARG A 130 12.51 -7.97 -20.06
N VAL A 131 12.17 -7.65 -21.32
CA VAL A 131 12.74 -6.49 -22.03
C VAL A 131 12.35 -5.18 -21.34
N VAL A 132 11.09 -5.06 -20.91
CA VAL A 132 10.63 -3.88 -20.15
C VAL A 132 11.42 -3.76 -18.85
N PHE A 133 11.55 -4.82 -18.06
CA PHE A 133 12.35 -4.82 -16.84
C PHE A 133 13.81 -4.41 -17.09
N GLU A 134 14.49 -5.07 -18.03
CA GLU A 134 15.89 -4.81 -18.35
C GLU A 134 16.11 -3.36 -18.80
N THR A 135 15.21 -2.83 -19.64
CA THR A 135 15.38 -1.47 -20.18
C THR A 135 15.00 -0.39 -19.16
N PHE A 136 14.01 -0.63 -18.30
CA PHE A 136 13.64 0.32 -17.22
C PHE A 136 14.70 0.41 -16.12
N THR A 137 15.49 -0.66 -15.95
CA THR A 137 16.51 -0.77 -14.90
C THR A 137 17.94 -0.59 -15.42
N ALA A 138 18.13 -0.54 -16.74
CA ALA A 138 19.41 -0.22 -17.36
C ALA A 138 19.89 1.19 -16.96
N THR A 139 21.20 1.30 -16.70
CA THR A 139 21.89 2.57 -16.51
C THR A 139 22.23 3.18 -17.87
N SER A 140 22.12 4.51 -17.98
CA SER A 140 22.38 5.30 -19.20
C SER A 140 23.86 5.33 -19.67
N GLY A 141 24.68 4.38 -19.23
CA GLY A 141 26.10 4.24 -19.60
C GLY A 141 26.42 2.77 -19.83
N GLY A 142 27.04 2.47 -20.98
CA GLY A 142 27.30 1.13 -21.49
C GLY A 142 27.99 0.17 -20.51
N GLY A 143 27.70 -1.13 -20.69
CA GLY A 143 28.09 -2.18 -19.76
C GLY A 143 29.60 -2.44 -19.66
N PHE A 144 29.97 -3.25 -18.66
CA PHE A 144 31.07 -4.23 -18.65
C PHE A 144 31.03 -5.03 -17.32
N PRO A 145 31.79 -6.13 -17.17
CA PRO A 145 31.26 -7.44 -16.77
C PRO A 145 31.17 -7.64 -15.26
N VAL A 146 30.43 -8.70 -14.91
CA VAL A 146 30.45 -9.38 -13.61
C VAL A 146 31.89 -9.70 -13.22
N GLY A 147 32.36 -9.08 -12.14
CA GLY A 147 33.56 -9.46 -11.40
C GLY A 147 33.20 -9.38 -9.92
N ASP A 148 33.39 -10.50 -9.22
CA ASP A 148 33.15 -10.66 -7.80
C ASP A 148 34.00 -9.69 -6.96
N ASP A 149 33.46 -9.32 -5.79
CA ASP A 149 34.12 -8.65 -4.67
C ASP A 149 34.46 -7.15 -4.81
N ASP A 150 33.45 -6.27 -4.95
CA ASP A 150 33.49 -4.96 -4.27
C ASP A 150 32.07 -4.37 -4.06
N VAL A 151 31.73 -4.02 -2.81
CA VAL A 151 30.42 -3.46 -2.42
C VAL A 151 30.45 -1.95 -2.64
N THR A 152 30.31 -1.51 -3.89
CA THR A 152 29.96 -0.12 -4.21
C THR A 152 28.61 -0.07 -4.93
N PRO A 153 27.64 0.76 -4.47
CA PRO A 153 26.32 0.80 -5.08
C PRO A 153 26.40 1.39 -6.51
N PRO A 154 25.84 0.70 -7.54
CA PRO A 154 25.82 1.22 -8.91
C PRO A 154 24.86 2.42 -9.06
N PRO A 155 25.09 3.32 -10.04
CA PRO A 155 24.63 4.72 -10.02
C PRO A 155 23.10 4.93 -10.13
N ALA A 156 22.67 6.14 -9.71
CA ALA A 156 21.29 6.60 -9.51
C ALA A 156 20.46 6.86 -10.80
N ASP A 157 20.93 6.41 -11.97
CA ASP A 157 20.48 6.92 -13.27
C ASP A 157 19.41 6.07 -13.98
N ALA A 158 18.99 4.96 -13.37
CA ALA A 158 17.98 4.09 -13.96
C ALA A 158 16.65 4.83 -14.19
N LEU A 159 16.08 4.68 -15.39
CA LEU A 159 14.88 5.39 -15.84
C LEU A 159 13.74 5.26 -14.82
N LEU A 160 13.45 4.05 -14.35
CA LEU A 160 12.36 3.81 -13.40
C LEU A 160 12.54 4.60 -12.10
N LEU A 161 13.76 4.64 -11.56
CA LEU A 161 14.03 5.36 -10.31
C LEU A 161 13.80 6.86 -10.50
N ARG A 162 14.25 7.40 -11.64
CA ARG A 162 14.02 8.81 -11.99
C ARG A 162 12.54 9.11 -12.17
N MET A 163 11.78 8.24 -12.82
CA MET A 163 10.33 8.38 -12.97
C MET A 163 9.59 8.35 -11.63
N VAL A 164 9.92 7.39 -10.76
CA VAL A 164 9.32 7.26 -9.40
C VAL A 164 9.61 8.51 -8.56
N ASN A 165 10.85 9.01 -8.57
CA ASN A 165 11.21 10.20 -7.81
C ASN A 165 10.50 11.46 -8.32
N ASN A 166 10.18 11.51 -9.62
CA ASN A 166 9.57 12.65 -10.29
C ASN A 166 8.09 12.43 -10.68
N LEU A 167 7.39 11.48 -10.04
CA LEU A 167 5.94 11.26 -10.25
C LEU A 167 5.11 12.55 -10.24
N PRO A 168 5.34 13.53 -9.33
CA PRO A 168 4.58 14.78 -9.33
C PRO A 168 4.71 15.61 -10.61
N LEU A 169 5.78 15.44 -11.38
CA LEU A 169 6.01 16.16 -12.63
C LEU A 169 5.29 15.52 -13.82
N LEU A 170 4.86 14.26 -13.68
CA LEU A 170 4.19 13.52 -14.75
C LEU A 170 2.68 13.86 -14.83
N PRO A 171 2.08 13.81 -16.03
CA PRO A 171 0.63 13.85 -16.21
C PRO A 171 -0.07 12.72 -15.45
N PHE A 172 -1.35 12.93 -15.13
CA PHE A 172 -2.14 11.98 -14.34
C PHE A 172 -2.17 10.57 -14.95
N GLU A 173 -2.42 10.45 -16.26
CA GLU A 173 -2.45 9.15 -16.94
C GLU A 173 -1.05 8.50 -17.03
N ALA A 174 0.01 9.30 -17.18
CA ALA A 174 1.38 8.78 -17.11
C ALA A 174 1.71 8.21 -15.71
N ARG A 175 1.33 8.91 -14.63
CA ARG A 175 1.50 8.41 -13.24
C ARG A 175 0.81 7.07 -13.02
N LYS A 176 -0.44 6.94 -13.49
CA LYS A 176 -1.19 5.67 -13.41
C LYS A 176 -0.48 4.56 -14.17
N SER A 177 0.00 4.82 -15.39
CA SER A 177 0.69 3.82 -16.19
C SER A 177 2.02 3.40 -15.55
N VAL A 178 2.78 4.33 -14.96
CA VAL A 178 4.00 4.00 -14.18
C VAL A 178 3.67 3.07 -13.01
N SER A 179 2.66 3.42 -12.22
CA SER A 179 2.24 2.58 -11.08
C SER A 179 1.75 1.20 -11.54
N ALA A 180 0.99 1.12 -12.63
CA ALA A 180 0.52 -0.14 -13.18
C ALA A 180 1.68 -1.04 -13.66
N ILE A 181 2.66 -0.47 -14.37
CA ILE A 181 3.85 -1.19 -14.83
C ILE A 181 4.67 -1.68 -13.62
N PHE A 182 4.92 -0.81 -12.64
CA PHE A 182 5.68 -1.16 -11.43
C PHE A 182 5.00 -2.30 -10.65
N ASN A 183 3.70 -2.20 -10.43
CA ASN A 183 2.91 -3.22 -9.74
C ASN A 183 2.88 -4.53 -10.53
N TYR A 184 2.71 -4.45 -11.86
CA TYR A 184 2.74 -5.63 -12.72
C TYR A 184 4.06 -6.37 -12.58
N LEU A 185 5.20 -5.67 -12.69
CA LEU A 185 6.52 -6.29 -12.61
C LEU A 185 6.79 -6.91 -11.22
N LEU A 186 6.25 -6.34 -10.14
CA LEU A 186 6.36 -6.96 -8.81
C LEU A 186 5.46 -8.18 -8.64
N VAL A 187 4.27 -8.19 -9.25
CA VAL A 187 3.20 -9.14 -8.89
C VAL A 187 2.99 -10.25 -9.93
N CYS A 188 3.45 -10.07 -11.16
CA CYS A 188 3.24 -11.02 -12.26
C CYS A 188 3.69 -12.45 -11.92
N GLY A 189 4.74 -12.60 -11.11
CA GLY A 189 5.25 -13.89 -10.65
C GLY A 189 4.65 -14.41 -9.34
N LEU A 190 3.69 -13.71 -8.74
CA LEU A 190 3.09 -14.06 -7.45
C LEU A 190 1.62 -14.47 -7.57
N ASP A 191 0.87 -13.83 -8.46
CA ASP A 191 -0.56 -14.09 -8.65
C ASP A 191 -0.85 -14.84 -9.94
N GLY A 192 -1.93 -15.60 -9.96
CA GLY A 192 -2.47 -16.24 -11.17
C GLY A 192 -1.92 -17.63 -11.45
N THR A 193 -2.63 -18.40 -12.26
CA THR A 193 -2.21 -19.74 -12.69
C THR A 193 -0.94 -19.73 -13.53
N ASP A 194 -0.65 -18.58 -14.14
CA ASP A 194 0.51 -18.29 -14.97
C ASP A 194 1.73 -17.78 -14.17
N ALA A 195 1.59 -17.52 -12.86
CA ALA A 195 2.62 -16.92 -12.01
C ALA A 195 4.00 -17.55 -12.19
N SER A 196 4.05 -18.89 -12.19
CA SER A 196 5.30 -19.66 -12.31
C SER A 196 6.17 -19.27 -13.51
N GLN A 197 5.56 -18.79 -14.60
CA GLN A 197 6.27 -18.39 -15.82
C GLN A 197 6.89 -16.99 -15.71
N PHE A 198 6.38 -16.16 -14.79
CA PHE A 198 6.83 -14.80 -14.56
C PHE A 198 7.66 -14.64 -13.27
N VAL A 199 7.79 -15.70 -12.45
CA VAL A 199 8.56 -15.71 -11.18
C VAL A 199 9.96 -15.12 -11.35
N SER A 200 10.67 -15.46 -12.42
CA SER A 200 12.03 -14.96 -12.68
C SER A 200 12.06 -13.44 -12.83
N VAL A 201 11.13 -12.86 -13.59
CA VAL A 201 11.03 -11.39 -13.78
C VAL A 201 10.65 -10.72 -12.47
N SER A 202 9.63 -11.24 -11.80
CA SER A 202 9.14 -10.68 -10.54
C SER A 202 10.18 -10.70 -9.42
N THR A 203 10.91 -11.81 -9.27
CA THR A 203 11.98 -11.95 -8.27
C THR A 203 13.15 -11.02 -8.59
N SER A 204 13.55 -10.93 -9.86
CA SER A 204 14.64 -10.04 -10.29
C SER A 204 14.28 -8.56 -10.09
N PHE A 205 13.03 -8.19 -10.39
CA PHE A 205 12.55 -6.84 -10.16
C PHE A 205 12.46 -6.50 -8.67
N ALA A 206 11.99 -7.44 -7.83
CA ALA A 206 12.00 -7.27 -6.39
C ALA A 206 13.43 -7.09 -5.84
N ALA A 207 14.41 -7.84 -6.35
CA ALA A 207 15.82 -7.66 -6.00
C ALA A 207 16.34 -6.27 -6.41
N TYR A 208 15.97 -5.77 -7.60
CA TYR A 208 16.30 -4.42 -8.03
C TYR A 208 15.70 -3.35 -7.10
N VAL A 209 14.42 -3.51 -6.72
CA VAL A 209 13.74 -2.60 -5.78
C VAL A 209 14.42 -2.64 -4.41
N LEU A 210 14.75 -3.83 -3.90
CA LEU A 210 15.44 -4.00 -2.63
C LEU A 210 16.80 -3.31 -2.61
N GLY A 211 17.61 -3.47 -3.67
CA GLY A 211 18.91 -2.81 -3.80
C GLY A 211 18.84 -1.28 -3.85
N ARG A 212 17.66 -0.70 -4.01
CA ARG A 212 17.40 0.75 -4.06
C ARG A 212 16.27 1.17 -3.12
N ALA A 213 16.00 0.37 -2.09
CA ALA A 213 14.81 0.51 -1.28
C ALA A 213 14.77 1.86 -0.52
N ASP A 214 15.92 2.38 -0.08
CA ASP A 214 16.00 3.70 0.56
C ASP A 214 15.42 4.83 -0.28
N SER A 215 15.67 4.78 -1.58
CA SER A 215 15.17 5.77 -2.54
C SER A 215 13.74 5.46 -2.97
N ILE A 216 13.44 4.22 -3.34
CA ILE A 216 12.14 3.83 -3.89
C ILE A 216 11.07 3.77 -2.78
N ILE A 217 11.26 2.88 -1.80
CA ILE A 217 10.33 2.71 -0.68
C ILE A 217 10.28 3.98 0.16
N GLY A 218 11.43 4.60 0.42
CA GLY A 218 11.49 5.88 1.14
C GLY A 218 10.77 7.02 0.44
N ARG A 219 10.66 7.02 -0.90
CA ARG A 219 9.84 7.97 -1.66
C ARG A 219 8.35 7.66 -1.53
N PHE A 220 7.97 6.39 -1.56
CA PHE A 220 6.58 5.96 -1.41
C PHE A 220 6.02 6.34 -0.05
N VAL A 221 6.78 6.13 1.03
CA VAL A 221 6.36 6.54 2.39
C VAL A 221 6.20 8.06 2.45
N ARG A 222 7.21 8.84 2.02
CA ARG A 222 7.17 10.31 2.02
C ARG A 222 6.07 10.93 1.14
N ALA A 223 5.51 10.17 0.20
CA ALA A 223 4.37 10.64 -0.59
C ALA A 223 3.08 10.80 0.24
N HIS A 224 3.00 10.17 1.42
CA HIS A 224 1.85 10.24 2.33
C HIS A 224 1.97 11.35 3.38
N ASP A 225 3.12 12.03 3.43
CA ASP A 225 3.36 13.08 4.42
C ASP A 225 2.32 14.20 4.30
N CYS A 226 1.70 14.54 5.42
CA CYS A 226 0.82 15.69 5.54
C CYS A 226 1.67 16.95 5.46
N GLU A 227 1.40 17.87 4.52
CA GLU A 227 2.03 19.19 4.59
C GLU A 227 1.49 19.93 5.82
N GLY A 228 2.35 20.02 6.84
CA GLY A 228 1.99 20.54 8.15
C GLY A 228 3.19 21.06 8.93
N ASP A 229 4.16 21.70 8.26
CA ASP A 229 4.79 22.92 8.75
C ASP A 229 5.63 23.54 7.63
N ALA A 230 5.16 24.65 7.06
CA ALA A 230 5.89 25.49 6.11
C ALA A 230 7.08 26.22 6.76
N SER A 231 7.69 25.63 7.80
CA SER A 231 8.77 26.19 8.60
C SER A 231 10.13 25.50 8.36
N SER A 232 10.18 24.36 7.65
CA SER A 232 11.45 23.62 7.45
C SER A 232 11.96 23.51 6.01
N TYR A 233 11.28 24.11 5.01
CA TYR A 233 11.80 24.17 3.64
C TYR A 233 12.00 25.62 3.16
N VAL A 234 13.21 26.13 3.40
CA VAL A 234 13.75 27.27 2.65
C VAL A 234 14.18 26.73 1.28
N GLY A 235 13.29 26.83 0.29
CA GLY A 235 13.55 26.29 -1.05
C GLY A 235 12.50 26.69 -2.08
N GLY A 236 12.39 28.00 -2.32
CA GLY A 236 11.87 28.68 -3.51
C GLY A 236 10.87 27.98 -4.44
N GLY A 237 9.63 28.48 -4.45
CA GLY A 237 8.67 28.23 -5.53
C GLY A 237 7.23 28.58 -5.16
N ARG A 238 6.91 29.87 -5.01
CA ARG A 238 5.51 30.34 -4.92
C ARG A 238 4.83 30.17 -6.29
N GLY A 239 4.18 29.03 -6.50
CA GLY A 239 3.20 28.79 -7.54
C GLY A 239 1.80 28.68 -6.93
N VAL A 240 0.87 29.49 -7.43
CA VAL A 240 -0.50 29.66 -6.96
C VAL A 240 -1.34 28.40 -7.21
N GLY A 241 -1.93 27.81 -6.16
CA GLY A 241 -3.05 26.86 -6.25
C GLY A 241 -2.87 25.57 -5.44
N GLY A 242 -3.42 25.52 -4.22
CA GLY A 242 -3.82 24.28 -3.53
C GLY A 242 -2.75 23.20 -3.35
N GLY A 243 -1.66 23.51 -2.63
CA GLY A 243 -0.64 22.54 -2.21
C GLY A 243 -1.14 21.68 -1.05
N GLY A 244 -1.99 20.70 -1.34
CA GLY A 244 -2.16 19.53 -0.47
C GLY A 244 -1.24 18.41 -0.93
N CYS A 245 -1.01 17.40 -0.07
CA CYS A 245 -0.56 16.08 -0.54
C CYS A 245 -1.43 15.69 -1.74
N ARG A 246 -0.82 15.52 -2.92
CA ARG A 246 -1.54 15.12 -4.12
C ARG A 246 -2.10 13.72 -3.87
N VAL A 247 -3.38 13.67 -3.52
CA VAL A 247 -4.09 12.46 -3.11
C VAL A 247 -3.82 11.31 -4.07
N ASP A 248 -3.85 11.59 -5.38
CA ASP A 248 -3.57 10.59 -6.40
C ASP A 248 -2.15 10.01 -6.31
N ILE A 249 -1.14 10.82 -5.99
CA ILE A 249 0.24 10.35 -5.82
C ILE A 249 0.38 9.49 -4.58
N ALA A 250 -0.21 9.91 -3.45
CA ALA A 250 -0.20 9.12 -2.23
C ALA A 250 -0.82 7.74 -2.46
N LEU A 251 -2.01 7.68 -3.09
CA LEU A 251 -2.69 6.41 -3.41
C LEU A 251 -1.88 5.52 -4.36
N LEU A 252 -1.24 6.09 -5.39
CA LEU A 252 -0.37 5.32 -6.29
C LEU A 252 0.88 4.80 -5.57
N CYS A 253 1.50 5.62 -4.72
CA CYS A 253 2.64 5.23 -3.90
C CYS A 253 2.27 4.16 -2.87
N GLY A 254 1.12 4.25 -2.21
CA GLY A 254 0.62 3.25 -1.29
C GLY A 254 0.37 1.91 -2.00
N SER A 255 -0.22 1.95 -3.21
CA SER A 255 -0.37 0.75 -4.05
C SER A 255 0.97 0.10 -4.38
N MET A 256 1.96 0.87 -4.85
CA MET A 256 3.30 0.36 -5.17
C MET A 256 4.06 -0.15 -3.96
N LEU A 257 3.91 0.52 -2.81
CA LEU A 257 4.47 0.08 -1.55
C LEU A 257 3.89 -1.28 -1.15
N ARG A 258 2.56 -1.43 -1.14
CA ARG A 258 1.92 -2.71 -0.78
C ARG A 258 2.28 -3.83 -1.75
N SER A 259 2.39 -3.56 -3.06
CA SER A 259 2.91 -4.53 -4.02
C SER A 259 4.35 -4.94 -3.72
N SER A 260 5.18 -4.03 -3.23
CA SER A 260 6.57 -4.31 -2.83
C SER A 260 6.61 -5.19 -1.58
N LEU A 261 5.73 -4.95 -0.61
CA LEU A 261 5.62 -5.72 0.64
C LEU A 261 5.09 -7.14 0.44
N ARG A 262 4.70 -7.53 -0.77
CA ARG A 262 4.41 -8.93 -1.11
C ARG A 262 5.65 -9.81 -1.14
N HIS A 263 6.82 -9.21 -1.30
CA HIS A 263 8.10 -9.91 -1.33
C HIS A 263 8.74 -9.93 0.05
N ALA A 264 8.96 -11.14 0.59
CA ALA A 264 9.45 -11.33 1.95
C ALA A 264 10.78 -10.62 2.24
N THR A 265 11.63 -10.44 1.22
CA THR A 265 12.92 -9.74 1.33
C THR A 265 12.73 -8.24 1.55
N ILE A 266 11.89 -7.58 0.75
CA ILE A 266 11.55 -6.16 0.91
C ILE A 266 10.78 -5.94 2.21
N TYR A 267 9.83 -6.84 2.51
CA TYR A 267 9.04 -6.77 3.72
C TYR A 267 9.90 -6.82 4.99
N ARG A 268 10.83 -7.78 5.07
CA ARG A 268 11.81 -7.88 6.17
C ARG A 268 12.73 -6.67 6.24
N TRP A 269 13.15 -6.11 5.11
CA TRP A 269 13.98 -4.90 5.08
C TRP A 269 13.23 -3.70 5.64
N MET A 270 11.97 -3.48 5.24
CA MET A 270 11.14 -2.37 5.73
C MET A 270 10.90 -2.46 7.24
N LEU A 271 10.65 -3.67 7.75
CA LEU A 271 10.38 -3.94 9.17
C LEU A 271 11.64 -4.17 10.03
N SER A 272 12.81 -3.83 9.50
CA SER A 272 14.06 -3.85 10.29
C SER A 272 14.10 -2.67 11.26
N ASP A 273 14.77 -2.86 12.41
CA ASP A 273 14.78 -1.87 13.49
C ASP A 273 15.28 -0.49 13.04
N GLY A 274 16.33 -0.46 12.21
CA GLY A 274 16.91 0.79 11.69
C GLY A 274 16.00 1.58 10.74
N ASN A 275 14.95 0.94 10.21
CA ASN A 275 14.02 1.54 9.26
C ASN A 275 12.71 2.00 9.90
N CYS A 276 12.40 1.58 11.12
CA CYS A 276 11.10 1.80 11.76
C CYS A 276 10.73 3.29 11.87
N GLU A 277 11.65 4.11 12.38
CA GLU A 277 11.46 5.56 12.58
C GLU A 277 11.09 6.29 11.29
N ARG A 278 11.67 5.86 10.17
CA ARG A 278 11.51 6.53 8.88
C ARG A 278 10.41 5.94 8.02
N LEU A 279 10.15 4.65 8.13
CA LEU A 279 9.30 3.92 7.18
C LEU A 279 8.01 3.35 7.78
N VAL A 280 7.98 3.08 9.09
CA VAL A 280 6.83 2.43 9.74
C VAL A 280 6.07 3.41 10.63
N TYR A 281 6.78 4.07 11.55
CA TYR A 281 6.17 4.97 12.53
C TYR A 281 5.43 6.16 11.92
N PRO A 282 5.88 6.78 10.80
CA PRO A 282 5.12 7.85 10.15
C PRO A 282 3.70 7.44 9.78
N PHE A 283 3.48 6.17 9.41
CA PHE A 283 2.13 5.70 9.13
C PHE A 283 1.22 5.86 10.35
N LEU A 284 1.68 5.40 11.51
CA LEU A 284 0.92 5.47 12.77
C LEU A 284 0.88 6.87 13.39
N ASP A 285 1.93 7.67 13.20
CA ASP A 285 2.09 8.97 13.84
C ASP A 285 1.35 10.07 13.08
N CYS A 286 1.35 10.03 11.74
CA CYS A 286 0.76 11.09 10.92
C CYS A 286 -0.12 10.59 9.77
N HIS A 287 0.26 9.55 9.02
CA HIS A 287 -0.47 9.21 7.78
C HIS A 287 -1.88 8.68 8.03
N VAL A 288 -2.08 7.81 9.03
CA VAL A 288 -3.43 7.32 9.40
C VAL A 288 -4.30 8.42 10.02
N HIS A 289 -3.71 9.54 10.41
CA HIS A 289 -4.40 10.71 10.95
C HIS A 289 -4.60 11.82 9.90
N ASN A 290 -4.24 11.57 8.63
CA ASN A 290 -4.41 12.54 7.55
C ASN A 290 -5.89 12.97 7.43
N PRO A 291 -6.17 14.29 7.32
CA PRO A 291 -7.55 14.78 7.19
C PRO A 291 -8.24 14.32 5.90
N ASN A 292 -7.47 13.95 4.87
CA ASN A 292 -8.02 13.32 3.68
C ASN A 292 -8.33 11.84 3.97
N PHE A 293 -9.60 11.50 3.79
CA PHE A 293 -10.12 10.16 4.04
C PHE A 293 -9.46 9.08 3.17
N ASP A 294 -9.27 9.34 1.88
CA ASP A 294 -8.71 8.35 0.95
C ASP A 294 -7.26 8.04 1.32
N VAL A 295 -6.47 9.07 1.66
CA VAL A 295 -5.07 8.92 2.07
C VAL A 295 -4.95 8.19 3.41
N SER A 296 -5.73 8.58 4.41
CA SER A 296 -5.68 7.93 5.74
C SER A 296 -6.16 6.47 5.69
N SER A 297 -7.19 6.17 4.89
CA SER A 297 -7.67 4.81 4.64
C SER A 297 -6.63 3.95 3.92
N ASP A 298 -5.96 4.50 2.90
CA ASP A 298 -4.88 3.81 2.19
C ASP A 298 -3.64 3.57 3.09
N ALA A 299 -3.31 4.53 3.94
CA ALA A 299 -2.29 4.39 4.97
C ALA A 299 -2.62 3.26 5.96
N LEU A 300 -3.87 3.19 6.43
CA LEU A 300 -4.34 2.11 7.33
C LEU A 300 -4.23 0.72 6.66
N GLU A 301 -4.53 0.62 5.37
CA GLU A 301 -4.36 -0.64 4.63
C GLU A 301 -2.88 -1.03 4.53
N THR A 302 -1.98 -0.06 4.39
CA THR A 302 -0.53 -0.32 4.43
C THR A 302 -0.09 -0.78 5.83
N VAL A 303 -0.61 -0.18 6.91
CA VAL A 303 -0.41 -0.65 8.29
C VAL A 303 -0.93 -2.07 8.50
N ARG A 304 -2.12 -2.39 7.97
CA ARG A 304 -2.69 -3.74 8.02
C ARG A 304 -1.75 -4.75 7.37
N VAL A 305 -1.23 -4.45 6.17
CA VAL A 305 -0.23 -5.29 5.49
C VAL A 305 1.02 -5.44 6.35
N MET A 306 1.52 -4.34 6.93
CA MET A 306 2.72 -4.35 7.78
C MET A 306 2.58 -5.23 9.02
N PHE A 307 1.41 -5.27 9.66
CA PHE A 307 1.25 -5.97 10.96
C PHE A 307 0.65 -7.37 10.85
N THR A 308 0.17 -7.75 9.67
CA THR A 308 -0.43 -9.08 9.47
C THR A 308 0.35 -9.94 8.49
N GLY A 309 1.23 -9.36 7.67
CA GLY A 309 1.83 -10.06 6.53
C GLY A 309 0.79 -10.52 5.49
N ASN A 310 -0.50 -10.18 5.67
CA ASN A 310 -1.58 -10.64 4.82
C ASN A 310 -1.78 -9.69 3.65
N VAL A 311 -1.02 -9.95 2.59
CA VAL A 311 -1.03 -9.17 1.34
C VAL A 311 -1.91 -9.81 0.24
N HIS A 312 -2.59 -10.90 0.57
CA HIS A 312 -3.48 -11.58 -0.37
C HIS A 312 -4.89 -10.98 -0.22
N SER A 313 -5.50 -10.56 -1.33
CA SER A 313 -6.93 -10.26 -1.35
C SER A 313 -7.69 -11.51 -0.92
N ASN A 314 -8.70 -11.37 -0.05
CA ASN A 314 -9.61 -12.42 0.43
C ASN A 314 -10.44 -13.12 -0.70
N GLY A 315 -9.98 -13.12 -1.94
CA GLY A 315 -10.63 -13.73 -3.09
C GLY A 315 -9.65 -14.63 -3.86
N VAL A 316 -9.99 -15.92 -3.89
CA VAL A 316 -9.52 -16.92 -4.86
C VAL A 316 -8.14 -17.52 -4.58
N SER A 317 -8.10 -18.42 -3.60
CA SER A 317 -7.23 -19.61 -3.58
C SER A 317 -7.65 -20.66 -4.64
N SER A 318 -8.11 -20.22 -5.82
CA SER A 318 -8.57 -21.12 -6.89
C SER A 318 -7.79 -20.83 -8.16
N GLY A 319 -6.56 -21.33 -8.19
CA GLY A 319 -5.68 -21.11 -9.32
C GLY A 319 -4.51 -22.08 -9.34
N MET A 320 -4.76 -23.38 -9.18
CA MET A 320 -3.89 -24.49 -9.62
C MET A 320 -2.37 -24.35 -9.33
N GLY A 321 -1.99 -23.62 -8.28
CA GLY A 321 -0.68 -23.63 -7.68
C GLY A 321 -0.65 -24.66 -6.56
N ASP A 322 0.54 -25.15 -6.19
CA ASP A 322 0.69 -26.04 -5.05
C ASP A 322 0.15 -25.34 -3.79
N PRO A 323 -1.00 -25.80 -3.22
CA PRO A 323 -1.61 -25.12 -2.08
C PRO A 323 -0.69 -25.07 -0.87
N THR A 324 0.25 -26.01 -0.76
CA THR A 324 1.22 -26.07 0.33
C THR A 324 2.23 -24.93 0.23
N ALA A 325 2.79 -24.65 -0.95
CA ALA A 325 3.79 -23.61 -1.14
C ALA A 325 3.22 -22.20 -0.86
N ALA A 326 1.96 -21.96 -1.24
CA ALA A 326 1.28 -20.69 -0.95
C ALA A 326 1.03 -20.51 0.56
N GLU A 327 0.62 -21.58 1.24
CA GLU A 327 0.41 -21.56 2.69
C GLU A 327 1.73 -21.43 3.46
N GLU A 328 2.79 -22.12 3.02
CA GLU A 328 4.15 -21.98 3.56
C GLU A 328 4.64 -20.54 3.42
N TYR A 329 4.48 -19.93 2.25
CA TYR A 329 4.87 -18.53 2.04
C TYR A 329 4.07 -17.57 2.92
N ARG A 330 2.75 -17.81 3.07
CA ARG A 330 1.90 -17.05 3.99
C ARG A 330 2.41 -17.14 5.42
N HIS A 331 2.75 -18.34 5.88
CA HIS A 331 3.33 -18.54 7.22
C HIS A 331 4.68 -17.83 7.39
N VAL A 332 5.51 -17.77 6.35
CA VAL A 332 6.75 -16.96 6.37
C VAL A 332 6.44 -15.48 6.58
N MET A 333 5.46 -14.93 5.86
CA MET A 333 5.08 -13.52 5.98
C MET A 333 4.46 -13.21 7.35
N GLU A 334 3.57 -14.07 7.85
CA GLU A 334 2.98 -13.95 9.20
C GLU A 334 4.07 -14.06 10.28
N GLY A 335 5.07 -14.93 10.09
CA GLY A 335 6.22 -15.05 10.98
C GLY A 335 7.07 -13.78 11.06
N ILE A 336 7.32 -13.12 9.92
CA ILE A 336 8.02 -11.82 9.88
C ILE A 336 7.22 -10.75 10.62
N ALA A 337 5.91 -10.68 10.40
CA ALA A 337 5.03 -9.72 11.06
C ALA A 337 5.00 -9.93 12.59
N SER A 338 4.88 -11.19 13.03
CA SER A 338 4.88 -11.55 14.44
C SER A 338 6.20 -11.21 15.13
N ASP A 339 7.34 -11.59 14.54
CA ASP A 339 8.66 -11.26 15.07
C ASP A 339 8.82 -9.73 15.23
N PHE A 340 8.42 -8.98 14.21
CA PHE A 340 8.44 -7.53 14.24
C PHE A 340 7.59 -6.93 15.37
N LEU A 341 6.32 -7.36 15.50
CA LEU A 341 5.43 -6.88 16.56
C LEU A 341 5.94 -7.25 17.96
N ASN A 342 6.60 -8.40 18.12
CA ASN A 342 7.23 -8.77 19.40
C ASN A 342 8.41 -7.86 19.72
N ARG A 343 9.31 -7.61 18.75
CA ARG A 343 10.49 -6.74 18.94
C ARG A 343 10.11 -5.29 19.24
N LYS A 344 9.06 -4.78 18.58
CA LYS A 344 8.63 -3.38 18.64
C LYS A 344 7.32 -3.18 19.39
N TYR A 345 7.01 -4.10 20.31
CA TYR A 345 5.72 -4.12 21.01
C TYR A 345 5.39 -2.77 21.66
N THR A 346 6.27 -2.23 22.49
CA THR A 346 6.00 -0.97 23.21
C THR A 346 5.82 0.20 22.24
N ASP A 347 6.76 0.39 21.31
CA ASP A 347 6.75 1.50 20.35
C ASP A 347 5.50 1.50 19.45
N ILE A 348 4.99 0.31 19.10
CA ILE A 348 3.85 0.13 18.19
C ILE A 348 2.55 0.08 18.98
N ILE A 349 2.43 -0.86 19.91
CA ILE A 349 1.16 -1.18 20.57
C ILE A 349 0.84 -0.17 21.67
N ASP A 350 1.77 0.07 22.59
CA ASP A 350 1.52 0.93 23.74
C ASP A 350 1.52 2.41 23.35
N ASP A 351 2.55 2.85 22.63
CA ASP A 351 2.75 4.27 22.36
C ASP A 351 1.88 4.79 21.21
N ARG A 352 1.67 3.97 20.17
CA ARG A 352 1.04 4.43 18.92
C ARG A 352 -0.36 3.88 18.72
N VAL A 353 -0.56 2.56 18.75
CA VAL A 353 -1.89 1.97 18.62
C VAL A 353 -2.78 2.45 19.77
N ASN A 354 -2.37 2.22 21.02
CA ASN A 354 -3.15 2.64 22.18
C ASN A 354 -3.03 4.15 22.44
N GLY A 355 -1.80 4.68 22.43
CA GLY A 355 -1.53 6.08 22.78
C GLY A 355 -1.98 7.11 21.74
N ARG A 356 -2.09 6.75 20.46
CA ARG A 356 -2.47 7.68 19.39
C ARG A 356 -3.71 7.22 18.63
N CYS A 357 -3.65 6.07 17.95
CA CYS A 357 -4.68 5.61 17.02
C CYS A 357 -6.02 5.29 17.69
N LEU A 358 -5.99 4.81 18.93
CA LEU A 358 -7.17 4.52 19.76
C LEU A 358 -7.49 5.61 20.78
N SER A 359 -6.72 6.70 20.80
CA SER A 359 -6.94 7.83 21.70
C SER A 359 -8.28 8.52 21.40
N PRO A 360 -8.83 9.30 22.36
CA PRO A 360 -10.02 10.11 22.12
C PRO A 360 -9.85 11.17 21.01
N ASP A 361 -8.61 11.60 20.76
CA ASP A 361 -8.28 12.63 19.76
C ASP A 361 -8.17 12.08 18.34
N ALA A 362 -8.06 10.76 18.19
CA ALA A 362 -8.03 10.13 16.88
C ALA A 362 -9.41 10.20 16.19
N ASN A 363 -9.39 10.39 14.87
CA ASN A 363 -10.64 10.44 14.11
C ASN A 363 -11.36 9.08 14.14
N TYR A 364 -12.68 9.13 13.90
CA TYR A 364 -13.55 7.96 13.95
C TYR A 364 -13.04 6.77 13.10
N MET A 365 -12.55 7.05 11.88
CA MET A 365 -12.14 5.99 10.97
C MET A 365 -10.86 5.30 11.45
N THR A 366 -9.86 6.08 11.88
CA THR A 366 -8.63 5.56 12.48
C THR A 366 -8.95 4.65 13.65
N ARG A 367 -9.77 5.10 14.59
CA ARG A 367 -10.13 4.31 15.78
C ARG A 367 -10.81 2.99 15.40
N ARG A 368 -11.75 3.03 14.45
CA ARG A 368 -12.47 1.84 13.98
C ARG A 368 -11.56 0.83 13.30
N MET A 369 -10.79 1.27 12.30
CA MET A 369 -9.92 0.39 11.53
C MET A 369 -8.78 -0.16 12.38
N THR A 370 -8.23 0.64 13.29
CA THR A 370 -7.22 0.18 14.24
C THR A 370 -7.77 -0.84 15.23
N LEU A 371 -9.01 -0.70 15.72
CA LEU A 371 -9.63 -1.74 16.57
C LEU A 371 -9.82 -3.06 15.83
N GLN A 372 -10.28 -3.00 14.58
CA GLN A 372 -10.45 -4.19 13.74
C GLN A 372 -9.11 -4.87 13.46
N LEU A 373 -8.08 -4.09 13.12
CA LEU A 373 -6.71 -4.58 12.96
C LEU A 373 -6.17 -5.19 14.25
N LEU A 374 -6.35 -4.53 15.39
CA LEU A 374 -5.89 -5.02 16.68
C LEU A 374 -6.55 -6.36 17.02
N SER A 375 -7.87 -6.48 16.84
CA SER A 375 -8.58 -7.75 17.01
C SER A 375 -7.98 -8.85 16.11
N SER A 376 -7.73 -8.55 14.84
CA SER A 376 -7.10 -9.49 13.89
C SER A 376 -5.68 -9.89 14.31
N ILE A 377 -4.87 -8.94 14.80
CA ILE A 377 -3.51 -9.21 15.30
C ILE A 377 -3.59 -10.17 16.49
N LEU A 378 -4.45 -9.89 17.47
CA LEU A 378 -4.54 -10.65 18.72
C LEU A 378 -5.10 -12.06 18.52
N LEU A 379 -5.96 -12.27 17.53
CA LEU A 379 -6.55 -13.58 17.22
C LEU A 379 -5.67 -14.45 16.30
N ASN A 380 -4.62 -13.87 15.69
CA ASN A 380 -3.71 -14.64 14.85
C ASN A 380 -2.79 -15.53 15.71
N ARG A 381 -2.75 -16.83 15.39
CA ARG A 381 -1.91 -17.83 16.07
C ARG A 381 -0.42 -17.48 16.05
N ALA A 382 0.07 -16.89 14.95
CA ALA A 382 1.46 -16.46 14.85
C ALA A 382 1.81 -15.39 15.91
N ASN A 383 0.82 -14.61 16.36
CA ASN A 383 0.97 -13.49 17.28
C ASN A 383 0.67 -13.87 18.75
N TYR A 384 0.73 -15.16 19.11
CA TYR A 384 0.42 -15.63 20.47
C TYR A 384 1.13 -14.82 21.56
N ASN A 385 2.42 -14.53 21.39
CA ASN A 385 3.21 -13.76 22.37
C ASN A 385 2.71 -12.31 22.48
N VAL A 386 2.44 -11.65 21.35
CA VAL A 386 1.87 -10.29 21.30
C VAL A 386 0.51 -10.27 21.99
N MET A 387 -0.34 -11.26 21.71
CA MET A 387 -1.65 -11.43 22.34
C MET A 387 -1.52 -11.57 23.85
N MET A 388 -0.67 -12.49 24.33
CA MET A 388 -0.45 -12.72 25.75
C MET A 388 0.07 -11.48 26.47
N THR A 389 1.01 -10.74 25.87
CA THR A 389 1.49 -9.46 26.42
C THR A 389 0.36 -8.43 26.50
N TYR A 390 -0.46 -8.32 25.45
CA TYR A 390 -1.56 -7.35 25.40
C TYR A 390 -2.63 -7.58 26.46
N ILE A 391 -3.10 -8.83 26.57
CA ILE A 391 -4.18 -9.18 27.50
C ILE A 391 -3.72 -9.26 28.97
N SER A 392 -2.41 -9.18 29.20
CA SER A 392 -1.81 -9.14 30.54
C SER A 392 -1.67 -7.71 31.09
N SER A 393 -1.81 -6.69 30.24
CA SER A 393 -1.65 -5.29 30.64
C SER A 393 -2.96 -4.69 31.17
N SER A 394 -2.92 -4.21 32.41
CA SER A 394 -4.02 -3.48 33.05
C SER A 394 -4.33 -2.16 32.32
N ARG A 395 -3.31 -1.47 31.80
CA ARG A 395 -3.45 -0.26 30.97
C ARG A 395 -4.23 -0.55 29.69
N ASN A 396 -3.91 -1.65 29.00
CA ASN A 396 -4.57 -2.02 27.75
C ASN A 396 -6.04 -2.39 27.99
N LEU A 397 -6.33 -3.09 29.09
CA LEU A 397 -7.72 -3.35 29.51
C LEU A 397 -8.50 -2.06 29.71
N VAL A 398 -7.93 -1.07 30.42
CA VAL A 398 -8.58 0.22 30.67
C VAL A 398 -8.86 0.94 29.36
N THR A 399 -7.90 0.99 28.43
CA THR A 399 -8.11 1.56 27.08
C THR A 399 -9.33 0.93 26.40
N ILE A 400 -9.41 -0.40 26.35
CA ILE A 400 -10.53 -1.11 25.72
C ILE A 400 -11.86 -0.87 26.46
N MET A 401 -11.85 -0.85 27.81
CA MET A 401 -13.05 -0.55 28.60
C MET A 401 -13.55 0.90 28.40
N CYS A 402 -12.65 1.85 28.15
CA CYS A 402 -13.02 3.20 27.73
C CYS A 402 -13.67 3.19 26.33
N LEU A 403 -13.13 2.43 25.37
CA LEU A 403 -13.68 2.30 24.02
C LEU A 403 -15.06 1.59 23.99
N LEU A 404 -15.35 0.69 24.94
CA LEU A 404 -16.70 0.16 25.13
C LEU A 404 -17.72 1.26 25.46
N ARG A 405 -17.29 2.42 25.97
CA ARG A 405 -18.19 3.53 26.29
C ARG A 405 -18.22 4.61 25.19
N ASP A 406 -17.66 4.31 24.03
CA ASP A 406 -17.66 5.24 22.91
C ASP A 406 -19.10 5.56 22.44
N PRO A 407 -19.40 6.81 22.03
CA PRO A 407 -20.70 7.15 21.47
C PRO A 407 -21.04 6.37 20.19
N SER A 408 -20.04 5.88 19.45
CA SER A 408 -20.28 5.13 18.21
C SER A 408 -20.62 3.66 18.48
N PRO A 409 -21.78 3.16 18.00
CA PRO A 409 -22.13 1.75 18.13
C PRO A 409 -21.14 0.82 17.41
N HIS A 410 -20.49 1.29 16.34
CA HIS A 410 -19.50 0.50 15.62
C HIS A 410 -18.20 0.35 16.42
N ILE A 411 -17.72 1.43 17.06
CA ILE A 411 -16.52 1.37 17.91
C ILE A 411 -16.77 0.46 19.12
N THR A 412 -17.95 0.54 19.74
CA THR A 412 -18.27 -0.33 20.89
C THR A 412 -18.35 -1.80 20.51
N LEU A 413 -18.85 -2.14 19.30
CA LEU A 413 -18.80 -3.50 18.76
C LEU A 413 -17.36 -3.99 18.52
N ASP A 414 -16.53 -3.18 17.87
CA ASP A 414 -15.14 -3.56 17.58
C ASP A 414 -14.31 -3.65 18.88
N ALA A 415 -14.59 -2.78 19.87
CA ALA A 415 -13.98 -2.85 21.20
C ALA A 415 -14.43 -4.11 21.98
N PHE A 416 -15.67 -4.54 21.84
CA PHE A 416 -16.15 -5.80 22.42
C PHE A 416 -15.38 -7.01 21.89
N GLN A 417 -15.03 -7.01 20.60
CA GLN A 417 -14.22 -8.09 19.99
C GLN A 417 -12.82 -8.21 20.61
N VAL A 418 -12.22 -7.10 21.06
CA VAL A 418 -10.95 -7.12 21.78
C VAL A 418 -11.16 -7.45 23.27
N PHE A 419 -12.21 -6.89 23.88
CA PHE A 419 -12.52 -7.09 25.31
C PHE A 419 -12.76 -8.57 25.65
N LYS A 420 -13.46 -9.32 24.78
CA LYS A 420 -13.73 -10.75 25.03
C LYS A 420 -12.43 -11.56 25.18
N ILE A 421 -11.34 -11.16 24.54
CA ILE A 421 -10.03 -11.84 24.63
C ILE A 421 -9.43 -11.70 26.05
N PHE A 422 -9.57 -10.52 26.68
CA PHE A 422 -9.18 -10.33 28.09
C PHE A 422 -9.97 -11.24 29.02
N VAL A 423 -11.28 -11.32 28.82
CA VAL A 423 -12.18 -12.13 29.66
C VAL A 423 -11.93 -13.63 29.43
N ALA A 424 -11.63 -14.04 28.21
CA ALA A 424 -11.34 -15.43 27.86
C ALA A 424 -9.95 -15.93 28.33
N ASN A 425 -9.03 -15.03 28.70
CA ASN A 425 -7.69 -15.43 29.18
C ASN A 425 -7.81 -16.33 30.43
N PRO A 426 -7.36 -17.60 30.42
CA PRO A 426 -7.42 -18.45 31.61
C PRO A 426 -6.46 -18.01 32.71
N ASN A 427 -5.34 -17.38 32.35
CA ASN A 427 -4.26 -16.98 33.25
C ASN A 427 -4.20 -15.45 33.38
N LYS A 428 -5.29 -14.85 33.88
CA LYS A 428 -5.39 -13.39 34.04
C LYS A 428 -4.43 -12.90 35.14
N PRO A 429 -3.60 -11.87 34.88
CA PRO A 429 -2.79 -11.27 35.93
C PRO A 429 -3.64 -10.65 37.06
N PRO A 430 -3.13 -10.56 38.30
CA PRO A 430 -3.90 -10.06 39.45
C PRO A 430 -4.51 -8.67 39.24
N GLU A 431 -3.81 -7.77 38.56
CA GLU A 431 -4.31 -6.41 38.27
C GLU A 431 -5.50 -6.43 37.31
N VAL A 432 -5.45 -7.28 36.28
CA VAL A 432 -6.54 -7.48 35.31
C VAL A 432 -7.76 -8.09 36.00
N VAL A 433 -7.56 -9.12 36.84
CA VAL A 433 -8.62 -9.72 37.65
C VAL A 433 -9.26 -8.68 38.56
N LYS A 434 -8.46 -7.86 39.26
CA LYS A 434 -8.94 -6.81 40.15
C LYS A 434 -9.82 -5.79 39.42
N ILE A 435 -9.36 -5.27 38.28
CA ILE A 435 -10.14 -4.29 37.49
C ILE A 435 -11.48 -4.90 37.03
N LEU A 436 -11.48 -6.13 36.52
CA LEU A 436 -12.70 -6.81 36.08
C LEU A 436 -13.65 -7.07 37.26
N PHE A 437 -13.12 -7.50 38.41
CA PHE A 437 -13.92 -7.77 39.61
C PHE A 437 -14.54 -6.49 40.18
N ASP A 438 -13.75 -5.43 40.35
CA ASP A 438 -14.20 -4.14 40.91
C ASP A 438 -15.31 -3.51 40.03
N ASN A 439 -15.32 -3.79 38.72
CA ASN A 439 -16.32 -3.29 37.78
C ASN A 439 -17.40 -4.32 37.38
N LYS A 440 -17.34 -5.55 37.92
CA LYS A 440 -18.15 -6.71 37.50
C LYS A 440 -19.64 -6.41 37.37
N VAL A 441 -20.26 -5.86 38.42
CA VAL A 441 -21.70 -5.57 38.44
C VAL A 441 -22.09 -4.58 37.34
N LYS A 442 -21.27 -3.55 37.11
CA LYS A 442 -21.52 -2.54 36.08
C LYS A 442 -21.30 -3.10 34.69
N LEU A 443 -20.25 -3.90 34.51
CA LEU A 443 -19.92 -4.56 33.23
C LEU A 443 -21.02 -5.53 32.80
N VAL A 444 -21.47 -6.42 33.69
CA VAL A 444 -22.56 -7.37 33.39
C VAL A 444 -23.83 -6.63 32.99
N LYS A 445 -24.25 -5.62 33.75
CA LYS A 445 -25.43 -4.80 33.43
C LYS A 445 -25.30 -4.08 32.09
N TYR A 446 -24.11 -3.54 31.79
CA TYR A 446 -23.85 -2.87 30.52
C TYR A 446 -23.89 -3.85 29.34
N LEU A 447 -23.23 -5.01 29.48
CA LEU A 447 -23.15 -6.04 28.43
C LEU A 447 -24.52 -6.64 28.12
N ASP A 448 -25.42 -6.81 29.11
CA ASP A 448 -26.79 -7.28 28.85
C ASP A 448 -27.52 -6.39 27.82
N GLY A 449 -27.35 -5.07 27.93
CA GLY A 449 -27.94 -4.09 27.02
C GLY A 449 -27.14 -3.82 25.74
N LEU A 450 -25.89 -4.28 25.65
CA LEU A 450 -25.00 -3.96 24.53
C LEU A 450 -25.48 -4.61 23.23
N HIS A 451 -25.83 -3.78 22.23
CA HIS A 451 -26.31 -4.17 20.89
C HIS A 451 -27.38 -5.26 20.93
N LYS A 452 -28.35 -5.15 21.84
CA LYS A 452 -29.37 -6.16 22.11
C LYS A 452 -30.23 -6.47 20.88
N GLU A 453 -30.49 -5.46 20.05
CA GLU A 453 -31.18 -5.60 18.77
C GLU A 453 -30.47 -6.57 17.80
N ARG A 454 -29.13 -6.66 17.88
CA ARG A 454 -28.32 -7.49 16.99
C ARG A 454 -28.44 -8.98 17.31
N GLU A 455 -28.70 -9.34 18.56
CA GLU A 455 -28.80 -10.73 19.03
C GLU A 455 -29.87 -11.56 18.33
N SER A 456 -30.90 -10.90 17.80
CA SER A 456 -31.98 -11.54 17.04
C SER A 456 -31.54 -12.04 15.66
N SER A 457 -30.46 -11.47 15.12
CA SER A 457 -29.99 -11.71 13.76
C SER A 457 -28.57 -12.30 13.67
N ASP A 458 -27.84 -12.32 14.79
CA ASP A 458 -26.44 -12.71 14.88
C ASP A 458 -26.24 -13.63 16.09
N ASP A 459 -26.47 -14.92 15.86
CA ASP A 459 -26.34 -15.97 16.88
C ASP A 459 -24.93 -15.99 17.48
N GLN A 460 -23.90 -15.79 16.64
CA GLN A 460 -22.51 -15.76 17.10
C GLN A 460 -22.28 -14.63 18.09
N TYR A 461 -22.74 -13.41 17.79
CA TYR A 461 -22.61 -12.28 18.72
C TYR A 461 -23.33 -12.55 20.05
N ARG A 462 -24.56 -13.08 20.00
CA ARG A 462 -25.33 -13.42 21.21
C ARG A 462 -24.58 -14.42 22.08
N ASP A 463 -24.08 -15.50 21.48
CA ASP A 463 -23.42 -16.59 22.20
C ASP A 463 -22.07 -16.11 22.80
N GLU A 464 -21.29 -15.32 22.05
CA GLU A 464 -20.06 -14.69 22.54
C GLU A 464 -20.33 -13.73 23.70
N LYS A 465 -21.40 -12.92 23.62
CA LYS A 465 -21.79 -11.99 24.68
C LYS A 465 -22.21 -12.72 25.94
N GLN A 466 -23.03 -13.76 25.81
CA GLN A 466 -23.46 -14.56 26.95
C GLN A 466 -22.28 -15.26 27.63
N LEU A 467 -21.34 -15.81 26.85
CA LEU A 467 -20.12 -16.42 27.40
C LEU A 467 -19.29 -15.42 28.21
N VAL A 468 -19.11 -14.20 27.70
CA VAL A 468 -18.39 -13.13 28.41
C VAL A 468 -19.10 -12.76 29.71
N ILE A 469 -20.43 -12.60 29.69
CA ILE A 469 -21.23 -12.29 30.88
C ILE A 469 -21.08 -13.39 31.93
N SER A 470 -21.31 -14.65 31.57
CA SER A 470 -21.20 -15.78 32.50
C SER A 470 -19.79 -15.90 33.08
N THR A 471 -18.75 -15.72 32.27
CA THR A 471 -17.35 -15.73 32.75
C THR A 471 -17.08 -14.61 33.76
N LEU A 472 -17.65 -13.42 33.57
CA LEU A 472 -17.54 -12.32 34.53
C LEU A 472 -18.30 -12.62 35.82
N GLU A 473 -19.50 -13.21 35.74
CA GLU A 473 -20.32 -13.64 36.87
C GLU A 473 -19.64 -14.70 37.74
N GLU A 474 -18.83 -15.56 37.14
CA GLU A 474 -18.05 -16.58 37.86
C GLU A 474 -16.71 -16.04 38.41
N LEU A 475 -16.29 -14.84 38.03
CA LEU A 475 -15.00 -14.27 38.42
C LEU A 475 -14.92 -14.07 39.95
N GLN A 476 -13.89 -14.65 40.56
CA GLN A 476 -13.59 -14.60 41.99
C GLN A 476 -12.16 -14.08 42.22
N ILE A 477 -11.94 -13.33 43.30
CA ILE A 477 -10.58 -12.97 43.75
C ILE A 477 -10.07 -14.10 44.63
N GLN A 478 -8.99 -14.78 44.21
CA GLN A 478 -8.23 -15.64 45.10
C GLN A 478 -7.59 -14.76 46.17
N ARG A 479 -8.15 -14.78 47.38
CA ARG A 479 -7.47 -14.24 48.56
C ARG A 479 -6.36 -15.21 48.91
N ASN A 480 -5.12 -14.89 48.54
CA ASN A 480 -3.96 -15.54 49.14
C ASN A 480 -4.00 -15.21 50.64
N ALA A 481 -4.32 -16.24 51.44
CA ALA A 481 -4.36 -16.19 52.90
C ALA A 481 -2.96 -16.04 53.49
#